data_AF-K1T327-F1
#
_entry.id   AF-K1T327-F1
#
_cell.length_a   1.000
_cell.length_b   1.000
_cell.length_c   1.000
_cell.angle_alpha   90.00
_cell.angle_beta   90.00
_cell.angle_gamma   90.00
#
_symmetry.space_group_name_H-M   'P 1'
#
loop_
_entity.id
_entity.type
_entity.pdbx_description
1 polymer ?
#
loop_
_entity_poly.entity_id
_entity_poly.type
_entity_poly.pdbx_seq_one_letter_code
_entity_poly.pdbx_strand_id
1 'polypeptide(L)'
;MASFLRYLAVLKPTSMQQEDDLRALEKIVQFARALGIVFLGLNSYWFCYDWFAHHALTTLVVDRIFWNLQQSTGIFTWSSITKFCALFFLVLGCYGTRSVRDGKPSKRQILLLALAGFFLLFGNDPLRSLPAGLEVRFWSYVLTLLGGYLALLTAGVWVRRLLHTTLARDPFNDDNESFEQEARLLENEYSVNLPTRYYYRGEWRPGMINVINPFRATMVLGTPGSGKSYAVVNSYIRQQIEKGFAM
;
A
#
# COMPACT_ATOMS: atom_id res chain seq x y z
N MET A 1 -19.73 -14.35 -35.30
CA MET A 1 -18.96 -15.32 -34.48
C MET A 1 -17.44 -15.18 -34.65
N ALA A 2 -16.91 -15.04 -35.87
CA ALA A 2 -15.45 -14.92 -36.13
C ALA A 2 -14.78 -13.65 -35.55
N SER A 3 -15.50 -12.52 -35.45
CA SER A 3 -14.99 -11.27 -34.86
C SER A 3 -14.81 -11.37 -33.33
N PHE A 4 -15.71 -12.09 -32.65
CA PHE A 4 -15.65 -12.32 -31.20
C PHE A 4 -14.51 -13.27 -30.81
N LEU A 5 -14.25 -14.30 -31.63
CA LEU A 5 -13.12 -15.22 -31.44
C LEU A 5 -11.75 -14.55 -31.68
N ARG A 6 -11.65 -13.59 -32.62
CA ARG A 6 -10.42 -12.78 -32.78
C ARG A 6 -10.17 -11.84 -31.59
N TYR A 7 -11.23 -11.27 -31.02
CA TYR A 7 -11.12 -10.45 -29.80
C TYR A 7 -10.67 -11.28 -28.59
N LEU A 8 -11.23 -12.48 -28.41
CA LEU A 8 -10.79 -13.43 -27.37
C LEU A 8 -9.34 -13.90 -27.60
N ALA A 9 -8.91 -14.12 -28.83
CA ALA A 9 -7.54 -14.54 -29.15
C ALA A 9 -6.48 -13.46 -28.94
N VAL A 10 -6.85 -12.17 -28.89
CA VAL A 10 -5.95 -11.05 -28.57
C VAL A 10 -5.95 -10.73 -27.06
N LEU A 11 -7.07 -10.93 -26.37
CA LEU A 11 -7.18 -10.75 -24.91
C LEU A 11 -6.54 -11.91 -24.11
N LYS A 12 -6.56 -13.13 -24.66
CA LYS A 12 -5.99 -14.32 -24.00
C LYS A 12 -4.45 -14.29 -23.84
N PRO A 13 -3.64 -13.92 -24.85
CA PRO A 13 -2.17 -13.90 -24.71
C PRO A 13 -1.68 -12.83 -23.73
N THR A 14 -2.32 -11.66 -23.67
CA THR A 14 -1.93 -10.60 -22.73
C THR A 14 -2.25 -10.95 -21.28
N SER A 15 -3.42 -11.55 -21.02
CA SER A 15 -3.78 -12.02 -19.67
C SER A 15 -2.85 -13.13 -19.16
N MET A 16 -2.47 -14.08 -20.01
CA MET A 16 -1.58 -15.19 -19.64
C MET A 16 -0.14 -14.70 -19.40
N GLN A 17 0.36 -13.79 -20.24
CA GLN A 17 1.67 -13.19 -20.06
C GLN A 17 1.76 -12.38 -18.76
N GLN A 18 0.70 -11.64 -18.43
CA GLN A 18 0.62 -10.87 -17.18
C GLN A 18 0.58 -11.78 -15.94
N GLU A 19 -0.08 -12.94 -16.01
CA GLU A 19 -0.05 -13.94 -14.92
C GLU A 19 1.33 -14.57 -14.73
N ASP A 20 2.01 -14.91 -15.83
CA ASP A 20 3.36 -15.49 -15.79
C ASP A 20 4.41 -14.49 -15.27
N ASP A 21 4.31 -13.21 -15.66
CA ASP A 21 5.16 -12.13 -15.12
C ASP A 21 4.93 -11.94 -13.61
N LEU A 22 3.68 -12.00 -13.14
CA LEU A 22 3.36 -11.94 -11.72
C LEU A 22 3.92 -13.13 -10.94
N ARG A 23 3.85 -14.34 -11.51
CA ARG A 23 4.45 -15.55 -10.91
C ARG A 23 5.98 -15.47 -10.89
N ALA A 24 6.60 -14.94 -11.94
CA ALA A 24 8.04 -14.72 -11.98
C ALA A 24 8.48 -13.72 -10.91
N LEU A 25 7.75 -12.61 -10.75
CA LEU A 25 7.99 -11.64 -9.71
C LEU A 25 7.85 -12.25 -8.31
N GLU A 26 6.83 -13.08 -8.08
CA GLU A 26 6.65 -13.76 -6.79
C GLU A 26 7.84 -14.67 -6.45
N LYS A 27 8.38 -15.41 -7.42
CA LYS A 27 9.59 -16.23 -7.23
C LYS A 27 10.80 -15.40 -6.85
N ILE A 28 11.03 -14.27 -7.52
CA ILE A 28 12.14 -13.34 -7.21
C ILE A 28 12.02 -12.82 -5.77
N VAL A 29 10.81 -12.50 -5.34
CA VAL A 29 10.53 -11.98 -3.99
C VAL A 29 10.76 -13.04 -2.92
N GLN A 30 10.34 -14.29 -3.18
CA GLN A 30 10.62 -15.43 -2.29
C GLN A 30 12.13 -15.70 -2.20
N PHE A 31 12.84 -15.62 -3.32
CA PHE A 31 14.29 -15.77 -3.37
C PHE A 31 15.01 -14.69 -2.56
N ALA A 32 14.60 -13.43 -2.67
CA ALA A 32 15.14 -12.35 -1.85
C ALA A 32 14.95 -12.62 -0.34
N ARG A 33 13.79 -13.10 0.10
CA ARG A 33 13.57 -13.48 1.51
C ARG A 33 14.44 -14.65 1.96
N ALA A 34 14.65 -15.63 1.08
CA ALA A 34 15.54 -16.75 1.35
C ALA A 34 16.98 -16.27 1.54
N LEU A 35 17.46 -15.34 0.70
CA LEU A 35 18.76 -14.69 0.89
C LEU A 35 18.85 -13.97 2.23
N GLY A 36 17.79 -13.25 2.64
CA GLY A 36 17.72 -12.63 3.96
C GLY A 36 17.93 -13.64 5.10
N ILE A 37 17.25 -14.78 5.06
CA ILE A 37 17.40 -15.87 6.05
C ILE A 37 18.82 -16.46 6.01
N VAL A 38 19.42 -16.61 4.82
CA VAL A 38 20.82 -17.06 4.69
C VAL A 38 21.74 -16.10 5.43
N PHE A 39 21.59 -14.78 5.28
CA PHE A 39 22.40 -13.81 6.03
C PHE A 39 22.22 -13.91 7.55
N LEU A 40 21.02 -14.23 8.05
CA LEU A 40 20.82 -14.51 9.49
C LEU A 40 21.57 -15.77 9.92
N GLY A 41 21.58 -16.81 9.08
CA GLY A 41 22.35 -18.04 9.31
C GLY A 41 23.85 -17.78 9.30
N LEU A 42 24.36 -17.02 8.33
CA LEU A 42 25.76 -16.61 8.26
C LEU A 42 26.16 -15.81 9.51
N ASN A 43 25.32 -14.87 9.94
CA ASN A 43 25.53 -14.10 11.15
C ASN A 43 25.54 -15.00 12.40
N SER A 44 24.61 -15.95 12.50
CA SER A 44 24.53 -16.89 13.63
C SER A 44 25.76 -17.80 13.69
N TYR A 45 26.21 -18.31 12.54
CA TYR A 45 27.40 -19.16 12.43
C TYR A 45 28.67 -18.42 12.87
N TRP A 46 28.88 -17.22 12.34
CA TRP A 46 30.09 -16.45 12.63
C TRP A 46 30.13 -15.93 14.07
N PHE A 47 29.06 -15.29 14.54
CA PHE A 47 29.06 -14.62 15.85
C PHE A 47 28.75 -15.55 17.04
N CYS A 48 28.27 -16.77 16.78
CA CYS A 48 28.09 -17.81 17.80
C CYS A 48 28.90 -19.08 17.47
N TYR A 49 30.09 -18.92 16.88
CA TYR A 49 30.95 -20.02 16.44
C TYR A 49 31.24 -21.04 17.56
N ASP A 50 31.41 -20.56 18.80
CA ASP A 50 31.68 -21.40 19.98
C ASP A 50 30.64 -22.53 20.16
N TRP A 51 29.37 -22.26 19.88
CA TRP A 51 28.31 -23.26 19.97
C TRP A 51 28.44 -24.33 18.89
N PHE A 52 28.77 -23.94 17.65
CA PHE A 52 29.00 -24.88 16.56
C PHE A 52 30.25 -25.73 16.78
N ALA A 53 31.32 -25.12 17.30
CA ALA A 53 32.56 -25.81 17.64
C ALA A 53 32.33 -26.84 18.75
N HIS A 54 31.57 -26.48 19.80
CA HIS A 54 31.23 -27.39 20.89
C HIS A 54 30.45 -28.64 20.42
N HIS A 55 29.60 -28.49 19.40
CA HIS A 55 28.81 -29.60 18.84
C HIS A 55 29.48 -30.33 17.68
N ALA A 56 30.75 -30.02 17.37
CA ALA A 56 31.47 -30.56 16.22
C ALA A 56 30.73 -30.37 14.87
N LEU A 57 29.92 -29.31 14.77
CA LEU A 57 29.19 -28.94 13.55
C LEU A 57 30.02 -28.05 12.60
N THR A 58 31.27 -27.75 12.98
CA THR A 58 32.23 -26.99 12.19
C THR A 58 32.99 -27.91 11.26
N THR A 59 33.04 -27.57 9.96
CA THR A 59 33.89 -28.27 8.99
C THR A 59 34.92 -27.30 8.42
N LEU A 60 36.15 -27.79 8.18
CA LEU A 60 37.26 -26.98 7.66
C LEU A 60 36.92 -26.30 6.32
N VAL A 61 36.07 -26.93 5.50
CA VAL A 61 35.63 -26.38 4.22
C VAL A 61 34.75 -25.16 4.44
N VAL A 62 33.77 -25.26 5.34
CA VAL A 62 32.86 -24.16 5.67
C VAL A 62 33.65 -23.00 6.28
N ASP A 63 34.51 -23.28 7.26
CA ASP A 63 35.32 -22.24 7.92
C ASP A 63 36.22 -21.49 6.93
N ARG A 64 36.80 -22.19 5.96
CA ARG A 64 37.59 -21.56 4.89
C ARG A 64 36.74 -20.66 3.99
N ILE A 65 35.52 -21.05 3.65
CA ILE A 65 34.59 -20.22 2.85
C ILE A 65 34.27 -18.93 3.61
N PHE A 66 33.91 -19.04 4.89
CA PHE A 66 33.60 -17.88 5.72
C PHE A 66 34.79 -16.94 5.89
N TRP A 67 35.99 -17.50 6.10
CA TRP A 67 37.22 -16.73 6.20
C TRP A 67 37.54 -15.96 4.91
N ASN A 68 37.42 -16.62 3.75
CA ASN A 68 37.61 -15.96 2.45
C ASN A 68 36.56 -14.85 2.23
N LEU A 69 35.30 -15.11 2.59
CA LEU A 69 34.23 -14.13 2.48
C LEU A 69 34.50 -12.90 3.36
N GLN A 70 35.01 -13.10 4.58
CA GLN A 70 35.42 -11.99 5.45
C GLN A 70 36.58 -11.20 4.85
N GLN A 71 37.61 -11.86 4.32
CA GLN A 71 38.76 -11.17 3.70
C GLN A 71 38.35 -10.35 2.47
N SER A 72 37.42 -10.84 1.66
CA SER A 72 36.99 -10.16 0.44
C SER A 72 35.95 -9.05 0.68
N THR A 73 35.06 -9.20 1.67
CA THR A 73 33.88 -8.32 1.81
C THR A 73 33.78 -7.58 3.14
N GLY A 74 34.45 -8.04 4.20
CA GLY A 74 34.38 -7.44 5.53
C GLY A 74 33.00 -7.49 6.21
N ILE A 75 32.05 -8.28 5.70
CA ILE A 75 30.65 -8.31 6.17
C ILE A 75 30.47 -8.84 7.59
N PHE A 76 31.47 -9.51 8.15
CA PHE A 76 31.46 -10.08 9.49
C PHE A 76 32.27 -9.25 10.50
N THR A 77 32.73 -8.06 10.12
CA THR A 77 33.45 -7.16 11.04
C THR A 77 32.56 -6.72 12.20
N TRP A 78 31.28 -6.45 11.91
CA TRP A 78 30.26 -6.11 12.91
C TRP A 78 29.00 -6.91 12.64
N SER A 79 28.37 -7.42 13.70
CA SER A 79 27.11 -8.18 13.58
C SER A 79 26.02 -7.38 12.87
N SER A 80 25.97 -6.07 13.14
CA SER A 80 25.05 -5.13 12.49
C SER A 80 25.18 -5.11 10.97
N ILE A 81 26.38 -5.25 10.40
CA ILE A 81 26.59 -5.21 8.94
C ILE A 81 25.87 -6.39 8.28
N THR A 82 26.08 -7.61 8.78
CA THR A 82 25.40 -8.79 8.25
C THR A 82 23.88 -8.71 8.44
N LYS A 83 23.41 -8.15 9.57
CA LYS A 83 21.98 -7.89 9.84
C LYS A 83 21.39 -6.87 8.87
N PHE A 84 22.14 -5.82 8.49
CA PHE A 84 21.72 -4.88 7.46
C PHE A 84 21.61 -5.54 6.08
N CYS A 85 22.52 -6.46 5.72
CA CYS A 85 22.38 -7.26 4.49
C CYS A 85 21.09 -8.08 4.51
N ALA A 86 20.79 -8.74 5.64
CA ALA A 86 19.53 -9.48 5.80
C ALA A 86 18.30 -8.57 5.68
N LEU A 87 18.35 -7.37 6.30
CA LEU A 87 17.29 -6.37 6.22
C LEU A 87 17.10 -5.83 4.80
N PHE A 88 18.18 -5.61 4.06
CA PHE A 88 18.12 -5.17 2.66
C PHE A 88 17.35 -6.17 1.79
N PHE A 89 17.70 -7.46 1.88
CA PHE A 89 16.99 -8.52 1.18
C PHE A 89 15.55 -8.69 1.67
N LEU A 90 15.27 -8.44 2.95
CA LEU A 90 13.92 -8.43 3.49
C LEU A 90 13.06 -7.31 2.86
N VAL A 91 13.60 -6.09 2.74
CA VAL A 91 12.90 -4.95 2.14
C VAL A 91 12.56 -5.25 0.68
N LEU A 92 13.53 -5.76 -0.09
CA LEU A 92 13.28 -6.24 -1.46
C LEU A 92 12.21 -7.35 -1.48
N GLY A 93 12.29 -8.28 -0.53
CA GLY A 93 11.32 -9.35 -0.32
C GLY A 93 9.93 -8.87 0.14
N CYS A 94 9.76 -7.64 0.60
CA CYS A 94 8.45 -7.08 0.94
C CYS A 94 7.79 -6.37 -0.25
N TYR A 95 8.60 -5.82 -1.18
CA TYR A 95 8.10 -5.00 -2.27
C TYR A 95 7.19 -5.75 -3.25
N GLY A 96 7.37 -7.06 -3.43
CA GLY A 96 6.58 -7.82 -4.41
C GLY A 96 5.51 -8.75 -3.85
N THR A 97 5.38 -8.92 -2.52
CA THR A 97 4.31 -9.79 -1.99
C THR A 97 2.91 -9.20 -2.01
N ARG A 98 2.03 -9.82 -2.80
CA ARG A 98 0.58 -9.62 -2.68
C ARG A 98 0.13 -10.20 -1.36
N SER A 99 -0.68 -9.43 -0.65
CA SER A 99 -1.11 -9.81 0.69
C SER A 99 -2.62 -10.02 0.69
N VAL A 100 -3.05 -11.25 0.99
CA VAL A 100 -4.42 -11.74 0.74
C VAL A 100 -5.34 -11.68 1.99
N ARG A 101 -4.88 -11.17 3.13
CA ARG A 101 -5.61 -11.30 4.42
C ARG A 101 -6.51 -10.10 4.76
N ASP A 102 -7.75 -10.36 5.14
CA ASP A 102 -8.86 -9.42 5.40
C ASP A 102 -8.83 -8.61 6.72
N GLY A 103 -7.65 -8.29 7.25
CA GLY A 103 -7.50 -7.39 8.39
C GLY A 103 -6.83 -6.08 7.97
N LYS A 104 -7.42 -4.92 8.30
CA LYS A 104 -6.75 -3.61 8.22
C LYS A 104 -5.98 -3.37 9.53
N PRO A 105 -4.67 -3.68 9.62
CA PRO A 105 -3.90 -3.39 10.82
C PRO A 105 -3.86 -1.88 11.06
N SER A 106 -4.00 -1.46 12.31
CA SER A 106 -3.86 -0.05 12.68
C SER A 106 -2.44 0.44 12.43
N LYS A 107 -2.27 1.70 11.99
CA LYS A 107 -0.94 2.33 11.81
C LYS A 107 -0.06 2.17 13.06
N ARG A 108 -0.67 2.26 14.25
CA ARG A 108 0.02 2.05 15.53
C ARG A 108 0.54 0.62 15.69
N GLN A 109 -0.24 -0.39 15.29
CA GLN A 109 0.18 -1.79 15.36
C GLN A 109 1.36 -2.08 14.43
N ILE A 110 1.33 -1.53 13.21
CA ILE A 110 2.43 -1.66 12.25
C ILE A 110 3.71 -1.02 12.82
N LEU A 111 3.60 0.19 13.37
CA LEU A 111 4.74 0.91 13.95
C LEU A 111 5.33 0.17 15.16
N LEU A 112 4.49 -0.29 16.09
CA LEU A 112 4.94 -1.04 17.27
C LEU A 112 5.61 -2.35 16.87
N LEU A 113 5.05 -3.08 15.90
CA LEU A 113 5.62 -4.33 15.41
C LEU A 113 6.95 -4.11 14.68
N ALA A 114 7.06 -3.03 13.88
CA ALA A 114 8.31 -2.66 13.21
C ALA A 114 9.40 -2.27 14.21
N LEU A 115 9.06 -1.46 15.22
CA LEU A 115 10.01 -1.08 16.29
C LEU A 115 10.44 -2.31 17.09
N ALA A 116 9.50 -3.14 17.54
CA ALA A 116 9.81 -4.37 18.26
C ALA A 116 10.72 -5.29 17.44
N GLY A 117 10.41 -5.49 16.15
CA GLY A 117 11.23 -6.29 15.25
C GLY A 117 12.64 -5.72 15.05
N PHE A 118 12.77 -4.41 14.92
CA PHE A 118 14.06 -3.72 14.80
C PHE A 118 14.90 -3.89 16.07
N PHE A 119 14.32 -3.66 17.25
CA PHE A 119 15.01 -3.84 18.53
C PHE A 119 15.40 -5.30 18.77
N LEU A 120 14.56 -6.27 18.41
CA LEU A 120 14.90 -7.69 18.52
C LEU A 120 16.05 -8.10 17.58
N LEU A 121 16.10 -7.54 16.37
CA LEU A 121 17.12 -7.88 15.38
C LEU A 121 18.48 -7.24 15.70
N PHE A 122 18.51 -5.95 16.06
CA PHE A 122 19.74 -5.20 16.28
C PHE A 122 20.17 -5.13 17.76
N GLY A 123 19.23 -5.20 18.69
CA GLY A 123 19.49 -5.10 20.14
C GLY A 123 19.88 -6.41 20.81
N ASN A 124 19.98 -7.52 20.08
CA ASN A 124 20.26 -8.84 20.65
C ASN A 124 21.76 -9.15 20.87
N ASP A 125 22.67 -8.29 20.42
CA ASP A 125 24.12 -8.54 20.54
C ASP A 125 24.61 -8.77 21.98
N PRO A 126 24.10 -8.06 23.01
CA PRO A 126 24.46 -8.33 24.41
C PRO A 126 24.11 -9.75 24.89
N LEU A 127 23.13 -10.43 24.27
CA LEU A 127 22.73 -11.79 24.66
C LEU A 127 23.88 -12.80 24.49
N ARG A 128 24.81 -12.54 23.57
CA ARG A 128 26.00 -13.37 23.37
C ARG A 128 26.98 -13.33 24.55
N SER A 129 26.92 -12.26 25.36
CA SER A 129 27.79 -12.03 26.52
C SER A 129 27.12 -12.30 27.87
N LEU A 130 25.91 -12.88 27.88
CA LEU A 130 25.20 -13.22 29.12
C LEU A 130 26.03 -14.16 30.01
N PRO A 131 26.03 -13.99 31.34
CA PRO A 131 26.64 -14.93 32.28
C PRO A 131 25.78 -16.21 32.44
N ALA A 132 25.40 -16.82 31.32
CA ALA A 132 24.62 -18.04 31.22
C ALA A 132 25.39 -19.12 30.44
N GLY A 133 24.87 -20.35 30.39
CA GLY A 133 25.44 -21.45 29.60
C GLY A 133 25.41 -21.18 28.09
N LEU A 134 26.27 -21.89 27.36
CA LEU A 134 26.45 -21.74 25.90
C LEU A 134 25.14 -21.90 25.12
N GLU A 135 24.30 -22.87 25.50
CA GLU A 135 22.97 -23.09 24.91
C GLU A 135 22.06 -21.86 25.03
N VAL A 136 21.99 -21.28 26.23
CA VAL A 136 21.10 -20.15 26.51
C VAL A 136 21.54 -18.94 25.69
N ARG A 137 22.84 -18.69 25.59
CA ARG A 137 23.39 -17.60 24.76
C ARG A 137 23.04 -17.79 23.29
N PHE A 138 23.27 -19.00 22.76
CA PHE A 138 23.01 -19.31 21.35
C PHE A 138 21.53 -19.20 21.00
N TRP A 139 20.66 -19.91 21.73
CA TRP A 139 19.23 -19.93 21.42
C TRP A 139 18.56 -18.59 21.68
N SER A 140 18.92 -17.86 22.74
CA SER A 140 18.37 -16.51 22.96
C SER A 140 18.77 -15.55 21.84
N TYR A 141 20.01 -15.62 21.35
CA TYR A 141 20.46 -14.84 20.20
C TYR A 141 19.70 -15.22 18.93
N VAL A 142 19.69 -16.50 18.54
CA VAL A 142 19.07 -16.96 17.29
C VAL A 142 17.55 -16.73 17.27
N LEU A 143 16.85 -17.00 18.39
CA LEU A 143 15.41 -16.81 18.49
C LEU A 143 15.02 -15.34 18.40
N THR A 144 15.77 -14.44 19.03
CA THR A 144 15.51 -12.99 18.90
C THR A 144 15.83 -12.49 17.49
N LEU A 145 16.85 -13.05 16.84
CA LEU A 145 17.22 -12.74 15.46
C LEU A 145 16.12 -13.15 14.46
N LEU A 146 15.65 -14.40 14.55
CA LEU A 146 14.55 -14.92 13.74
C LEU A 146 13.23 -14.21 14.05
N GLY A 147 12.91 -14.03 15.33
CA GLY A 147 11.71 -13.33 15.78
C GLY A 147 11.68 -11.88 15.30
N GLY A 148 12.80 -11.17 15.39
CA GLY A 148 12.95 -9.81 14.86
C GLY A 148 12.77 -9.76 13.34
N TYR A 149 13.37 -10.68 12.60
CA TYR A 149 13.19 -10.78 11.15
C TYR A 149 11.75 -11.05 10.73
N LEU A 150 11.06 -12.00 11.39
CA LEU A 150 9.66 -12.31 11.12
C LEU A 150 8.71 -11.16 11.50
N ALA A 151 8.98 -10.46 12.60
CA ALA A 151 8.24 -9.26 12.98
C ALA A 151 8.41 -8.14 11.95
N LEU A 152 9.63 -7.92 11.43
CA LEU A 152 9.87 -6.95 10.36
C LEU A 152 9.24 -7.38 9.02
N LEU A 153 9.26 -8.67 8.70
CA LEU A 153 8.60 -9.22 7.51
C LEU A 153 7.08 -8.94 7.56
N THR A 154 6.45 -9.26 8.68
CA THR A 154 5.01 -9.03 8.87
C THR A 154 4.66 -7.55 8.84
N ALA A 155 5.45 -6.70 9.50
CA ALA A 155 5.29 -5.25 9.44
C ALA A 155 5.47 -4.71 8.01
N GLY A 156 6.48 -5.15 7.27
CA GLY A 156 6.74 -4.74 5.89
C GLY A 156 5.60 -5.12 4.93
N VAL A 157 5.06 -6.32 5.07
CA VAL A 157 3.86 -6.76 4.31
C VAL A 157 2.66 -5.87 4.64
N TRP A 158 2.47 -5.46 5.90
CA TRP A 158 1.38 -4.56 6.29
C TRP A 158 1.56 -3.12 5.81
N VAL A 159 2.79 -2.57 5.83
CA VAL A 159 3.09 -1.24 5.28
C VAL A 159 2.72 -1.18 3.80
N ARG A 160 3.09 -2.20 3.02
CA ARG A 160 2.75 -2.25 1.59
C ARG A 160 1.25 -2.17 1.34
N ARG A 161 0.43 -2.84 2.17
CA ARG A 161 -1.03 -2.75 2.07
C ARG A 161 -1.51 -1.31 2.26
N LEU A 162 -1.04 -0.65 3.32
CA LEU A 162 -1.44 0.73 3.65
C LEU A 162 -1.11 1.71 2.52
N LEU A 163 0.08 1.57 1.91
CA LEU A 163 0.50 2.39 0.78
C LEU A 163 -0.39 2.16 -0.45
N HIS A 164 -0.65 0.91 -0.82
CA HIS A 164 -1.49 0.60 -1.98
C HIS A 164 -2.97 0.97 -1.78
N THR A 165 -3.54 0.84 -0.58
CA THR A 165 -4.91 1.32 -0.32
C THR A 165 -5.04 2.85 -0.37
N THR A 166 -3.95 3.58 -0.13
CA THR A 166 -3.95 5.05 -0.19
C THR A 166 -3.68 5.56 -1.61
N LEU A 167 -2.91 4.80 -2.41
CA LEU A 167 -2.55 5.15 -3.78
C LEU A 167 -3.54 4.67 -4.85
N ALA A 168 -4.30 3.61 -4.57
CA ALA A 168 -5.50 3.29 -5.32
C ALA A 168 -6.60 4.29 -4.94
N ARG A 169 -6.43 5.55 -5.36
CA ARG A 169 -7.53 6.50 -5.43
C ARG A 169 -8.55 5.88 -6.36
N ASP A 170 -9.66 5.41 -5.80
CA ASP A 170 -10.81 4.99 -6.57
C ASP A 170 -11.04 6.03 -7.68
N PRO A 171 -11.08 5.64 -8.97
CA PRO A 171 -11.44 6.58 -10.02
C PRO A 171 -12.80 7.26 -9.74
N PHE A 172 -13.67 6.60 -8.98
CA PHE A 172 -14.96 7.09 -8.47
C PHE A 172 -14.83 7.63 -7.03
N ASN A 173 -13.91 8.56 -6.79
CA ASN A 173 -13.83 9.26 -5.49
C ASN A 173 -14.42 10.68 -5.62
N ASP A 174 -14.90 11.25 -4.51
CA ASP A 174 -15.55 12.57 -4.48
C ASP A 174 -14.70 13.67 -5.13
N ASP A 175 -13.37 13.60 -5.03
CA ASP A 175 -12.47 14.57 -5.67
C ASP A 175 -12.39 14.39 -7.19
N ASN A 176 -12.36 13.16 -7.68
CA ASN A 176 -12.30 12.81 -9.11
C ASN A 176 -13.68 12.95 -9.80
N GLU A 177 -14.77 12.75 -9.07
CA GLU A 177 -16.14 13.00 -9.54
C GLU A 177 -16.56 14.46 -9.39
N SER A 178 -15.79 15.27 -8.66
CA SER A 178 -16.02 16.71 -8.55
C SER A 178 -15.50 17.47 -9.78
N PHE A 179 -16.34 18.37 -10.30
CA PHE A 179 -15.99 19.29 -11.38
C PHE A 179 -16.39 20.71 -10.99
N GLU A 180 -15.66 21.68 -11.56
CA GLU A 180 -15.97 23.09 -11.38
C GLU A 180 -17.31 23.41 -12.05
N GLN A 181 -18.26 23.94 -11.26
CA GLN A 181 -19.56 24.39 -11.75
C GLN A 181 -19.59 25.91 -11.87
N GLU A 182 -20.51 26.42 -12.70
CA GLU A 182 -20.69 27.85 -12.89
C GLU A 182 -21.10 28.52 -11.55
N ALA A 183 -20.35 29.55 -11.15
CA ALA A 183 -20.59 30.28 -9.91
C ALA A 183 -21.20 31.66 -10.16
N ARG A 184 -21.15 32.16 -11.40
CA ARG A 184 -21.68 33.48 -11.76
C ARG A 184 -23.18 33.40 -11.96
N LEU A 185 -23.88 34.44 -11.53
CA LEU A 185 -25.28 34.65 -11.85
C LEU A 185 -25.38 35.25 -13.27
N LEU A 186 -25.97 34.50 -14.20
CA LEU A 186 -26.15 34.93 -15.59
C LEU A 186 -27.63 35.15 -15.88
N GLU A 187 -28.05 36.42 -15.95
CA GLU A 187 -29.45 36.80 -16.11
C GLU A 187 -29.74 37.40 -17.50
N ASN A 188 -30.96 37.16 -17.94
CA ASN A 188 -31.63 37.77 -19.10
C ASN A 188 -33.15 37.79 -18.86
N GLU A 189 -33.90 38.34 -19.83
CA GLU A 189 -35.37 38.51 -19.79
C GLU A 189 -36.16 37.20 -19.55
N TYR A 190 -35.62 36.03 -19.93
CA TYR A 190 -36.34 34.75 -19.88
C TYR A 190 -35.70 33.71 -18.96
N SER A 191 -34.50 34.00 -18.47
CA SER A 191 -33.66 33.05 -17.73
C SER A 191 -34.26 32.68 -16.39
N VAL A 192 -33.88 31.51 -15.87
CA VAL A 192 -34.17 31.12 -14.50
C VAL A 192 -32.89 30.68 -13.82
N ASN A 193 -32.63 31.22 -12.63
CA ASN A 193 -31.38 31.06 -11.91
C ASN A 193 -31.62 30.36 -10.58
N LEU A 194 -31.03 29.18 -10.36
CA LEU A 194 -31.23 28.37 -9.16
C LEU A 194 -29.94 28.29 -8.33
N PRO A 195 -29.95 28.73 -7.05
CA PRO A 195 -28.77 28.67 -6.19
C PRO A 195 -28.47 27.24 -5.78
N THR A 196 -27.20 26.85 -5.89
CA THR A 196 -26.70 25.52 -5.53
C THR A 196 -25.43 25.58 -4.71
N ARG A 197 -25.00 24.42 -4.21
CA ARG A 197 -23.66 24.22 -3.66
C ARG A 197 -23.05 23.01 -4.35
N TYR A 198 -21.79 23.12 -4.72
CA TYR A 198 -21.04 22.02 -5.31
C TYR A 198 -19.74 21.81 -4.54
N TYR A 199 -19.26 20.57 -4.54
CA TYR A 199 -17.98 20.23 -3.95
C TYR A 199 -16.93 20.26 -5.06
N TYR A 200 -15.80 20.92 -4.82
CA TYR A 200 -14.67 20.94 -5.75
C TYR A 200 -13.35 21.16 -5.03
N ARG A 201 -12.36 20.30 -5.29
CA ARG A 201 -11.01 20.35 -4.70
C ARG A 201 -11.00 20.40 -3.17
N GLY A 202 -11.79 19.55 -2.51
CA GLY A 202 -11.77 19.45 -1.05
C GLY A 202 -12.69 20.44 -0.32
N GLU A 203 -13.41 21.31 -1.03
CA GLU A 203 -14.19 22.40 -0.43
C GLU A 203 -15.61 22.49 -1.02
N TRP A 204 -16.58 22.84 -0.16
CA TRP A 204 -17.93 23.22 -0.59
C TRP A 204 -17.93 24.67 -1.08
N ARG A 205 -18.40 24.87 -2.31
CA ARG A 205 -18.45 26.17 -2.99
C ARG A 205 -19.89 26.52 -3.38
N PRO A 206 -20.29 27.81 -3.30
CA PRO A 206 -21.57 28.25 -3.86
C PRO A 206 -21.54 28.14 -5.38
N GLY A 207 -22.64 27.70 -5.98
CA GLY A 207 -22.82 27.58 -7.43
C GLY A 207 -24.17 28.14 -7.88
N MET A 208 -24.30 28.33 -9.19
CA MET A 208 -25.52 28.79 -9.83
C MET A 208 -25.85 27.95 -11.06
N ILE A 209 -27.05 27.36 -11.06
CA ILE A 209 -27.62 26.77 -12.27
C ILE A 209 -28.36 27.87 -13.02
N ASN A 210 -27.79 28.31 -14.14
CA ASN A 210 -28.36 29.35 -15.00
C ASN A 210 -29.06 28.70 -16.21
N VAL A 211 -30.40 28.67 -16.21
CA VAL A 211 -31.19 28.22 -17.36
C VAL A 211 -31.47 29.43 -18.25
N ILE A 212 -30.56 29.69 -19.19
CA ILE A 212 -30.55 30.91 -20.01
C ILE A 212 -31.73 30.95 -21.01
N ASN A 213 -32.15 29.79 -21.50
CA ASN A 213 -33.20 29.66 -22.52
C ASN A 213 -34.13 28.49 -22.17
N PRO A 214 -35.27 28.75 -21.51
CA PRO A 214 -36.20 27.70 -21.10
C PRO A 214 -37.28 27.33 -22.15
N PHE A 215 -37.27 27.89 -23.37
CA PHE A 215 -38.41 27.82 -24.30
C PHE A 215 -38.76 26.43 -24.85
N ARG A 216 -37.80 25.49 -24.90
CA ARG A 216 -38.03 24.19 -25.57
C ARG A 216 -38.83 23.23 -24.70
N ALA A 217 -38.31 22.97 -23.51
CA ALA A 217 -38.92 22.16 -22.46
C ALA A 217 -38.00 22.20 -21.23
N THR A 218 -38.58 22.28 -20.04
CA THR A 218 -37.86 22.04 -18.78
C THR A 218 -38.43 20.78 -18.14
N MET A 219 -37.60 19.77 -17.95
CA MET A 219 -38.02 18.51 -17.33
C MET A 219 -37.46 18.41 -15.92
N VAL A 220 -38.33 18.15 -14.94
CA VAL A 220 -37.94 17.99 -13.53
C VAL A 220 -38.28 16.57 -13.09
N LEU A 221 -37.24 15.75 -12.91
CA LEU A 221 -37.37 14.33 -12.54
C LEU A 221 -37.02 14.11 -11.07
N GLY A 222 -37.71 13.19 -10.41
CA GLY A 222 -37.36 12.72 -9.07
C GLY A 222 -38.52 12.05 -8.34
N THR A 223 -38.22 11.38 -7.24
CA THR A 223 -39.19 10.59 -6.45
C THR A 223 -40.26 11.47 -5.77
N PRO A 224 -41.47 10.95 -5.52
CA PRO A 224 -42.48 11.68 -4.74
C PRO A 224 -41.92 12.15 -3.38
N GLY A 225 -42.23 13.39 -2.98
CA GLY A 225 -41.75 13.98 -1.72
C GLY A 225 -40.33 14.59 -1.74
N SER A 226 -39.58 14.50 -2.84
CA SER A 226 -38.19 14.99 -2.91
C SER A 226 -38.02 16.53 -2.97
N GLY A 227 -39.07 17.32 -2.77
CA GLY A 227 -39.00 18.80 -2.74
C GLY A 227 -38.93 19.52 -4.09
N LYS A 228 -39.11 18.83 -5.22
CA LYS A 228 -39.03 19.41 -6.59
C LYS A 228 -39.90 20.65 -6.79
N SER A 229 -41.13 20.63 -6.29
CA SER A 229 -42.06 21.75 -6.42
C SER A 229 -41.54 23.01 -5.74
N TYR A 230 -41.00 22.86 -4.53
CA TYR A 230 -40.46 23.98 -3.76
C TYR A 230 -39.13 24.49 -4.36
N ALA A 231 -38.19 23.59 -4.66
CA ALA A 231 -36.85 23.97 -5.07
C ALA A 231 -36.77 24.48 -6.52
N VAL A 232 -37.54 23.89 -7.44
CA VAL A 232 -37.45 24.17 -8.88
C VAL A 232 -38.70 24.86 -9.40
N VAL A 233 -39.89 24.25 -9.29
CA VAL A 233 -41.11 24.75 -9.95
C VAL A 233 -41.52 26.13 -9.41
N ASN A 234 -41.55 26.31 -8.09
CA ASN A 234 -41.90 27.58 -7.48
C ASN A 234 -40.89 28.69 -7.81
N SER A 235 -39.59 28.36 -7.87
CA SER A 235 -38.54 29.28 -8.28
C SER A 235 -38.73 29.74 -9.74
N TYR A 236 -39.07 28.81 -10.64
CA TYR A 236 -39.40 29.11 -12.03
C TYR A 236 -40.59 30.07 -12.13
N ILE A 237 -41.72 29.70 -11.52
CA ILE A 237 -42.96 30.52 -11.56
C ILE A 237 -42.68 31.92 -11.01
N ARG A 238 -42.00 32.02 -9.86
CA ARG A 238 -41.69 33.29 -9.23
C ARG A 238 -40.84 34.18 -10.13
N GLN A 239 -39.72 33.68 -10.63
CA GLN A 239 -38.81 34.47 -11.46
C GLN A 239 -39.45 34.85 -12.80
N GLN A 240 -40.29 34.01 -13.36
CA GLN A 240 -41.03 34.32 -14.59
C GLN A 240 -42.05 35.44 -14.39
N ILE A 241 -42.84 35.38 -13.30
CA ILE A 241 -43.77 36.45 -12.93
C ILE A 241 -43.03 37.76 -12.70
N GLU A 242 -41.91 37.74 -11.97
CA GLU A 242 -41.07 38.92 -11.72
C GLU A 242 -40.54 39.53 -13.02
N LYS A 243 -40.29 38.69 -14.04
CA LYS A 243 -39.84 39.11 -15.37
C LYS A 243 -40.99 39.45 -16.33
N GLY A 244 -42.25 39.37 -15.88
CA GLY A 244 -43.42 39.63 -16.73
C GLY A 244 -43.60 38.63 -17.87
N PHE A 245 -42.98 37.46 -17.76
CA PHE A 245 -42.97 36.41 -18.78
C PHE A 245 -43.77 35.20 -18.26
N ALA A 246 -44.52 34.54 -19.14
CA ALA A 246 -45.20 33.29 -18.85
C ALA A 246 -44.87 32.28 -19.95
N MET A 247 -44.32 31.12 -19.55
CA MET A 247 -44.03 30.00 -20.46
C MET A 247 -45.30 29.29 -20.92
#